data_AF-A0A7S2RIW6-F1
#
_entry.id   AF-A0A7S2RIW6-F1
#
_cell.length_a   1.000
_cell.length_b   1.000
_cell.length_c   1.000
_cell.angle_alpha   90.00
_cell.angle_beta   90.00
_cell.angle_gamma   90.00
#
_symmetry.space_group_name_H-M   'P 1'
#
loop_
_entity.id
_entity.type
_entity.pdbx_description
1 polymer ?
#
loop_
_entity_poly.entity_id
_entity_poly.type
_entity_poly.pdbx_seq_one_letter_code
_entity_poly.pdbx_strand_id
1 'polypeptide(L)'
;CLCEEEAYYEDNIYIAGLFGFKTFDKGAEVFNFTVKLINDPDNGLWDNILPNGAKIVSRVLNAQCDAKVAVPEYWQLKTNWGRPLHGVIGCRCSGSSKAV
;
A
#
# COMPACT_ATOMS: atom_id res chain seq x y z
N CYS A 1 3.01 37.06 12.47
CA CYS A 1 2.80 35.73 13.07
C CYS A 1 2.35 34.79 11.96
N LEU A 2 3.28 34.09 11.33
CA LEU A 2 2.95 32.95 10.49
C LEU A 2 2.88 31.76 11.44
N CYS A 3 1.68 31.40 11.85
CA CYS A 3 1.47 30.14 12.56
C CYS A 3 1.63 29.05 11.50
N GLU A 4 2.79 28.40 11.46
CA GLU A 4 2.94 27.14 10.75
C GLU A 4 1.99 26.15 11.44
N GLU A 5 0.89 25.81 10.77
CA GLU A 5 0.11 24.64 11.15
C GLU A 5 1.03 23.43 10.96
N GLU A 6 1.66 22.98 12.05
CA GLU A 6 2.25 21.64 12.08
C GLU A 6 1.10 20.66 11.84
N ALA A 7 1.01 20.18 10.60
CA ALA A 7 0.06 19.15 10.23
C ALA A 7 0.33 17.95 11.14
N TYR A 8 -0.57 17.70 12.10
CA TYR A 8 -0.53 16.54 12.96
C TYR A 8 -0.66 15.30 12.08
N TYR A 9 0.47 14.73 11.69
CA TYR A 9 0.52 13.50 10.94
C TYR A 9 0.34 12.38 11.96
N GLU A 10 -0.81 11.72 11.92
CA GLU A 10 -0.88 10.36 12.44
C GLU A 10 0.29 9.59 11.78
N ASP A 11 1.11 8.92 12.60
CA ASP A 11 2.27 8.11 12.18
C ASP A 11 1.85 6.83 11.41
N ASN A 12 0.92 6.98 10.47
CA ASN A 12 0.38 5.92 9.67
C ASN A 12 1.40 5.45 8.63
N ILE A 13 1.39 4.15 8.38
CA ILE A 13 2.28 3.49 7.44
C ILE A 13 1.55 3.37 6.10
N TYR A 14 2.09 4.00 5.06
CA TYR A 14 1.48 3.99 3.72
C TYR A 14 2.13 2.92 2.84
N ILE A 15 1.42 1.85 2.51
CA ILE A 15 1.92 0.78 1.63
C ILE A 15 0.97 0.47 0.49
N ALA A 16 1.50 0.16 -0.70
CA ALA A 16 0.69 -0.19 -1.86
C ALA A 16 0.79 -1.67 -2.23
N GLY A 17 -0.27 -2.20 -2.81
CA GLY A 17 -0.25 -3.46 -3.56
C GLY A 17 -0.36 -3.22 -5.06
N LEU A 18 0.49 -3.87 -5.87
CA LEU A 18 0.46 -3.78 -7.33
C LEU A 18 0.28 -5.18 -7.93
N PHE A 19 -0.97 -5.59 -8.13
CA PHE A 19 -1.36 -6.98 -8.45
C PHE A 19 -2.12 -7.08 -9.79
N GLY A 20 -2.23 -8.28 -10.36
CA GLY A 20 -3.02 -8.50 -11.58
C GLY A 20 -4.44 -8.98 -11.25
N PHE A 21 -5.47 -8.18 -11.53
CA PHE A 21 -6.84 -8.51 -11.09
C PHE A 21 -7.53 -9.61 -11.90
N LYS A 22 -7.05 -9.89 -13.12
CA LYS A 22 -7.72 -10.85 -14.02
C LYS A 22 -7.08 -12.24 -14.03
N THR A 23 -5.77 -12.29 -13.86
CA THR A 23 -5.01 -13.54 -13.98
C THR A 23 -4.61 -14.13 -12.63
N PHE A 24 -4.67 -13.32 -11.55
CA PHE A 24 -4.29 -13.74 -10.20
C PHE A 24 -4.81 -12.75 -9.13
N ASP A 25 -6.12 -12.72 -8.94
CA ASP A 25 -6.83 -11.82 -8.00
C ASP A 25 -6.50 -12.08 -6.52
N LYS A 26 -6.18 -13.33 -6.15
CA LYS A 26 -5.84 -13.73 -4.77
C LYS A 26 -4.71 -12.91 -4.14
N GLY A 27 -3.78 -12.36 -4.93
CA GLY A 27 -2.72 -11.52 -4.39
C GLY A 27 -3.25 -10.26 -3.71
N ALA A 28 -4.23 -9.60 -4.33
CA ALA A 28 -4.91 -8.44 -3.75
C ALA A 28 -5.75 -8.81 -2.52
N GLU A 29 -6.40 -9.97 -2.56
CA GLU A 29 -7.18 -10.49 -1.43
C GLU A 29 -6.30 -10.76 -0.20
N VAL A 30 -5.21 -11.50 -0.38
CA VAL A 30 -4.24 -11.80 0.70
C VAL A 30 -3.65 -10.50 1.24
N PHE A 31 -3.24 -9.57 0.38
CA PHE A 31 -2.73 -8.27 0.82
C PHE A 31 -3.74 -7.51 1.68
N ASN A 32 -4.99 -7.39 1.23
CA ASN A 32 -6.04 -6.70 1.99
C ASN A 32 -6.37 -7.40 3.30
N PHE A 33 -6.39 -8.74 3.29
CA PHE A 33 -6.60 -9.53 4.50
C PHE A 33 -5.47 -9.31 5.51
N THR A 34 -4.21 -9.34 5.07
CA THR A 34 -3.05 -9.09 5.93
C THR A 34 -3.06 -7.67 6.51
N VAL A 35 -3.38 -6.65 5.70
CA VAL A 35 -3.51 -5.27 6.21
C VAL A 35 -4.62 -5.17 7.25
N LYS A 36 -5.77 -5.83 7.03
CA LYS A 36 -6.86 -5.86 8.01
C LYS A 36 -6.44 -6.52 9.32
N LEU A 37 -5.73 -7.65 9.25
CA LEU A 37 -5.19 -8.31 10.44
C LEU A 37 -4.25 -7.37 11.20
N ILE A 38 -3.25 -6.80 10.54
CA ILE A 38 -2.28 -5.93 11.22
C ILE A 38 -2.94 -4.68 11.85
N ASN A 39 -3.97 -4.14 11.21
CA ASN A 39 -4.70 -2.98 11.71
C ASN A 39 -5.73 -3.30 12.79
N ASP A 40 -5.99 -4.59 13.06
CA ASP A 40 -6.89 -5.04 14.11
C ASP A 40 -6.09 -5.30 15.39
N PRO A 41 -6.18 -4.41 16.40
CA PRO A 41 -5.37 -4.52 17.61
C PRO A 41 -5.84 -5.64 18.56
N ASP A 42 -6.98 -6.29 18.29
CA ASP A 42 -7.64 -7.24 19.19
C ASP A 42 -7.85 -8.63 18.54
N ASN A 43 -7.06 -8.96 17.50
CA ASN A 43 -7.23 -10.21 16.75
C ASN A 43 -6.57 -11.44 17.41
N GLY A 44 -5.77 -11.25 18.46
CA GLY A 44 -5.11 -12.29 19.24
C GLY A 44 -3.86 -12.90 18.58
N LEU A 45 -3.43 -12.40 17.42
CA LEU A 45 -2.23 -12.84 16.69
C LEU A 45 -1.13 -11.77 16.68
N TRP A 46 -1.50 -10.51 16.39
CA TRP A 46 -0.56 -9.39 16.19
C TRP A 46 -1.04 -8.12 16.88
N ASP A 47 -1.53 -8.26 18.10
CA ASP A 47 -2.07 -7.16 18.89
C ASP A 47 -0.99 -6.11 19.17
N ASN A 48 -1.33 -4.83 18.98
CA ASN A 48 -0.46 -3.68 19.23
C ASN A 48 0.90 -3.70 18.48
N ILE A 49 0.99 -4.36 17.33
CA ILE A 49 2.22 -4.39 16.52
C ILE A 49 2.63 -3.00 15.98
N LEU A 50 1.66 -2.09 15.81
CA LEU A 50 1.89 -0.72 15.39
C LEU A 50 1.87 0.21 16.62
N PRO A 51 2.92 1.02 16.83
CA PRO A 51 3.00 1.90 17.99
C PRO A 51 1.97 3.03 17.90
N ASN A 52 1.58 3.56 19.06
CA ASN A 52 0.82 4.82 19.18
C ASN A 52 -0.53 4.86 18.41
N GLY A 53 -1.15 3.70 18.18
CA GLY A 53 -2.40 3.61 17.42
C GLY A 53 -2.26 3.86 15.91
N ALA A 54 -1.03 3.85 15.40
CA ALA A 54 -0.76 3.92 13.97
C ALA A 54 -1.45 2.78 13.21
N LYS A 55 -1.83 3.06 11.97
CA LYS A 55 -2.45 2.09 11.07
C LYS A 55 -1.69 2.02 9.76
N ILE A 56 -1.75 0.85 9.14
CA ILE A 56 -1.41 0.71 7.73
C ILE A 56 -2.55 1.28 6.88
N VAL A 57 -2.25 2.34 6.14
CA VAL A 57 -3.11 2.86 5.07
C VAL A 57 -2.63 2.27 3.77
N SER A 58 -3.51 1.52 3.08
CA SER A 58 -3.13 0.83 1.85
C SER A 58 -4.03 1.16 0.66
N ARG A 59 -3.46 0.99 -0.53
CA ARG A 59 -4.16 1.01 -1.82
C ARG A 59 -3.72 -0.18 -2.64
N VAL A 60 -4.63 -0.73 -3.43
CA VAL A 60 -4.34 -1.80 -4.36
C VAL A 60 -4.62 -1.32 -5.78
N LEU A 61 -3.65 -1.47 -6.67
CA LEU A 61 -3.78 -1.11 -8.08
C LEU A 61 -3.40 -2.28 -8.98
N ASN A 62 -3.79 -2.13 -10.25
CA ASN A 62 -3.81 -3.23 -11.19
C ASN A 62 -2.60 -3.18 -12.14
N ALA A 63 -1.62 -4.05 -11.93
CA ALA A 63 -0.47 -4.20 -12.82
C ALA A 63 -0.78 -4.99 -14.11
N GLN A 64 -1.89 -5.74 -14.16
CA GLN A 64 -2.28 -6.61 -15.29
C GLN A 64 -1.20 -7.55 -15.86
N CYS A 65 -0.10 -7.82 -15.13
CA CYS A 65 1.06 -8.53 -15.67
C CYS A 65 1.70 -7.82 -16.90
N ASP A 66 1.47 -6.52 -17.07
CA ASP A 66 1.96 -5.72 -18.19
C ASP A 66 2.74 -4.50 -17.66
N ALA A 67 3.98 -4.32 -18.10
CA ALA A 67 4.80 -3.18 -17.71
C ALA A 67 4.19 -1.84 -18.13
N LYS A 68 3.47 -1.79 -19.27
CA LYS A 68 2.80 -0.58 -19.77
C LYS A 68 1.63 -0.14 -18.89
N VAL A 69 1.08 -1.06 -18.10
CA VAL A 69 0.03 -0.76 -17.13
C VAL A 69 0.62 -0.53 -15.74
N ALA A 70 1.57 -1.37 -15.31
CA ALA A 70 2.18 -1.29 -13.99
C ALA A 70 2.90 0.03 -13.72
N VAL A 71 3.66 0.56 -14.70
CA VAL A 71 4.43 1.79 -14.52
C VAL A 71 3.52 3.02 -14.26
N PRO A 72 2.49 3.30 -15.09
CA PRO A 72 1.55 4.38 -14.79
C PRO A 72 0.86 4.24 -13.43
N GLU A 73 0.41 3.03 -13.07
CA GLU A 73 -0.25 2.79 -11.78
C GLU A 73 0.68 3.06 -10.60
N TYR A 74 1.96 2.68 -10.70
CA TYR A 74 2.96 3.04 -9.69
C TYR A 74 3.20 4.54 -9.60
N TRP A 75 3.28 5.23 -10.74
CA TRP A 75 3.45 6.68 -10.74
C TRP A 75 2.26 7.40 -10.10
N GLN A 76 1.04 6.93 -10.32
CA GLN A 76 -0.15 7.47 -9.64
C GLN A 76 -0.01 7.36 -8.12
N LEU A 77 0.65 6.34 -7.60
CA LEU A 77 0.88 6.23 -6.17
C LEU A 77 1.84 7.32 -5.65
N LYS A 78 2.88 7.65 -6.41
CA LYS A 78 3.80 8.73 -6.06
C LYS A 78 3.17 10.11 -6.18
N THR A 79 2.35 10.34 -7.20
CA THR A 79 1.84 11.68 -7.52
C THR A 79 0.49 11.97 -6.88
N ASN A 80 -0.41 10.99 -6.78
CA ASN A 80 -1.83 11.21 -6.48
C ASN A 80 -2.27 10.62 -5.13
N TRP A 81 -1.40 9.93 -4.40
CA TRP A 81 -1.71 9.54 -3.02
C TRP A 81 -1.66 10.74 -2.08
N GLY A 82 -0.83 11.74 -2.37
CA GLY A 82 -0.64 12.90 -1.51
C GLY A 82 0.14 12.60 -0.22
N ARG A 83 0.80 11.42 -0.16
CA ARG A 83 1.60 10.94 0.97
C ARG A 83 2.82 10.17 0.46
N PRO A 84 3.99 10.27 1.13
CA PRO A 84 5.13 9.40 0.83
C PRO A 84 4.79 7.93 1.06
N LEU A 85 5.16 7.10 0.10
CA LEU A 85 5.02 5.65 0.19
C LEU A 85 6.15 5.05 1.02
N HIS A 86 5.81 4.20 1.98
CA HIS A 86 6.77 3.44 2.78
C HIS A 86 7.20 2.16 2.06
N GLY A 87 6.31 1.55 1.28
CA GLY A 87 6.63 0.34 0.55
C GLY A 87 5.58 -0.05 -0.48
N VAL A 88 6.01 -0.79 -1.51
CA VAL A 88 5.13 -1.37 -2.52
C VAL A 88 5.35 -2.87 -2.54
N ILE A 89 4.25 -3.64 -2.52
CA ILE A 89 4.24 -5.09 -2.65
C ILE A 89 3.77 -5.44 -4.07
N GLY A 90 4.62 -6.12 -4.82
CA GLY A 90 4.40 -6.49 -6.22
C GLY A 90 5.57 -6.07 -7.12
N CYS A 91 5.48 -6.22 -8.45
CA CYS A 91 4.46 -6.99 -9.16
C CYS A 91 4.76 -8.50 -9.13
N ARG A 92 3.80 -9.32 -9.59
CA ARG A 92 4.00 -10.77 -9.79
C ARG A 92 4.83 -11.11 -11.03
N CYS A 93 4.59 -10.41 -12.14
CA CYS A 93 5.23 -10.74 -13.41
C CYS A 93 6.55 -10.02 -13.53
N SER A 94 7.63 -10.76 -13.77
CA SER A 94 9.01 -10.23 -13.79
C SER A 94 9.19 -9.02 -14.71
N GLY A 95 8.50 -9.00 -15.85
CA GLY A 95 8.49 -7.85 -16.77
C GLY A 95 7.90 -6.59 -16.15
N SER A 96 6.77 -6.71 -15.44
CA SER A 96 6.20 -5.62 -14.66
C SER A 96 7.12 -5.25 -13.50
N SER A 97 7.57 -6.22 -12.68
CA SER A 97 8.37 -5.97 -11.48
C SER A 97 9.71 -5.30 -11.77
N LYS A 98 10.32 -5.58 -12.92
CA LYS A 98 11.55 -4.90 -13.36
C LYS A 98 11.31 -3.43 -13.74
N ALA A 99 10.11 -3.12 -14.22
CA ALA A 99 9.79 -1.80 -14.76
C ALA A 99 9.40 -0.80 -13.67
N VAL A 100 8.99 -1.28 -12.49
CA VAL A 100 8.57 -0.47 -11.33
C VAL A 100 9.70 -0.30 -10.33
#